data_AF-A0A4Z0Z9T0-F1
#
_entry.id   AF-A0A4Z0Z9T0-F1
#
_cell.length_a   1.000
_cell.length_b   1.000
_cell.length_c   1.000
_cell.angle_alpha   90.00
_cell.angle_beta   90.00
_cell.angle_gamma   90.00
#
_symmetry.space_group_name_H-M   'P 1'
#
loop_
_entity.id
_entity.type
_entity.pdbx_description
1 polymer ?
#
loop_
_entity_poly.entity_id
_entity_poly.type
_entity_poly.pdbx_seq_one_letter_code
_entity_poly.pdbx_strand_id
1 'polypeptide(L)'
;MSALSEKSLSLDDVPRKALESSELANYFRCYINNVAPWYDLSDLQCSFSVEVPMLALDEPLLFYAVIALSAMHVSQTTASSARTIAETYHTQCIGCLIDLDPEDMLIKKGVALATTCLLRSYEILAGELDDYTPK
;
A
#
# COMPACT_ATOMS: atom_id res chain seq x y z
N MET A 1 18.24 30.02 -8.33
CA MET A 1 17.37 29.56 -7.22
C MET A 1 16.51 28.44 -7.79
N SER A 2 16.58 27.28 -7.13
CA SER A 2 16.36 25.94 -7.69
C SER A 2 15.02 25.72 -8.39
N ALA A 3 15.09 25.24 -9.63
CA ALA A 3 14.09 24.32 -10.17
C ALA A 3 14.27 22.99 -9.42
N LEU A 4 13.49 22.77 -8.36
CA LEU A 4 13.36 21.45 -7.77
C LEU A 4 12.61 20.60 -8.80
N SER A 5 13.38 19.72 -9.43
CA SER A 5 12.93 18.64 -10.27
C SER A 5 11.77 17.92 -9.58
N GLU A 6 10.54 18.22 -9.99
CA GLU A 6 9.42 17.28 -9.91
C GLU A 6 9.82 16.10 -10.78
N LYS A 7 10.61 15.20 -10.20
CA LYS A 7 10.88 13.91 -10.79
C LYS A 7 9.54 13.20 -10.72
N SER A 8 8.76 13.29 -11.80
CA SER A 8 7.65 12.40 -12.05
C SER A 8 8.16 10.99 -11.77
N LEU A 9 7.69 10.42 -10.66
CA LEU A 9 7.90 9.00 -10.39
C LEU A 9 7.37 8.29 -11.65
N SER A 10 8.23 7.53 -12.30
CA SER A 10 7.84 6.72 -13.46
C SER A 10 6.87 5.66 -12.95
N LEU A 11 5.57 5.90 -13.15
CA LEU A 11 4.46 5.15 -12.54
C LEU A 11 4.15 3.83 -13.28
N ASP A 12 4.97 3.46 -14.26
CA ASP A 12 4.96 2.17 -14.96
C ASP A 12 6.06 1.22 -14.47
N ASP A 13 6.80 1.59 -13.41
CA ASP A 13 7.87 0.78 -12.88
C ASP A 13 7.31 -0.43 -12.12
N VAL A 14 7.53 -1.62 -12.67
CA VAL A 14 7.29 -2.93 -12.03
C VAL A 14 7.70 -2.86 -10.53
N PRO A 15 6.91 -3.39 -9.58
CA PRO A 15 7.11 -3.15 -8.14
C PRO A 15 8.55 -3.31 -7.64
N ARG A 16 9.30 -4.30 -8.16
CA ARG A 16 10.75 -4.48 -7.87
C ARG A 16 11.60 -3.23 -8.15
N LYS A 17 11.36 -2.55 -9.25
CA LYS A 17 12.09 -1.34 -9.63
C LYS A 17 11.68 -0.16 -8.75
N ALA A 18 10.40 -0.04 -8.39
CA ALA A 18 9.93 0.97 -7.45
C ALA A 18 10.66 0.87 -6.09
N LEU A 19 10.96 -0.35 -5.63
CA LEU A 19 11.72 -0.61 -4.40
C LEU A 19 13.20 -0.21 -4.44
N GLU A 20 13.75 0.22 -5.59
CA GLU A 20 15.07 0.88 -5.62
C GLU A 20 15.03 2.25 -4.92
N SER A 21 13.84 2.85 -4.77
CA SER A 21 13.63 4.03 -3.94
C SER A 21 13.72 3.66 -2.46
N SER A 22 14.66 4.29 -1.75
CA SER A 22 14.80 4.14 -0.29
C SER A 22 13.50 4.45 0.46
N GLU A 23 12.73 5.43 -0.02
CA GLU A 23 11.45 5.78 0.58
C GLU A 23 10.43 4.64 0.48
N LEU A 24 10.21 4.11 -0.72
CA LEU A 24 9.25 3.02 -0.95
C LEU A 24 9.70 1.72 -0.26
N ALA A 25 11.00 1.43 -0.28
CA ALA A 25 11.57 0.31 0.47
C ALA A 25 11.33 0.42 1.99
N ASN A 26 11.38 1.64 2.55
CA ASN A 26 11.08 1.85 3.96
C ASN A 26 9.60 1.62 4.28
N TYR A 27 8.66 2.07 3.42
CA TYR A 27 7.24 1.75 3.59
C TYR A 27 6.96 0.26 3.45
N PHE A 28 7.58 -0.40 2.46
CA PHE A 28 7.45 -1.84 2.28
C PHE A 28 8.02 -2.64 3.46
N ARG A 29 9.13 -2.19 4.05
CA ARG A 29 9.65 -2.77 5.30
C ARG A 29 8.72 -2.51 6.49
N CYS A 30 8.14 -1.30 6.58
CA CYS A 30 7.15 -0.97 7.60
C CYS A 30 5.94 -1.89 7.50
N TYR A 31 5.49 -2.21 6.29
CA TYR A 31 4.43 -3.19 6.08
C TYR A 31 4.75 -4.51 6.79
N ILE A 32 5.87 -5.13 6.42
CA ILE A 32 6.28 -6.45 6.90
C ILE A 32 6.43 -6.46 8.43
N ASN A 33 7.03 -5.42 9.01
CA ASN A 33 7.40 -5.43 10.41
C ASN A 33 6.31 -4.92 11.35
N ASN A 34 5.41 -4.05 10.87
CA ASN A 34 4.50 -3.31 11.74
C ASN A 34 3.02 -3.52 11.40
N VAL A 35 2.69 -3.76 10.12
CA VAL A 35 1.31 -3.81 9.65
C VAL A 35 0.83 -5.23 9.41
N ALA A 36 1.61 -6.04 8.69
CA ALA A 36 1.29 -7.44 8.40
C ALA A 36 0.97 -8.28 9.66
N PRO A 37 1.68 -8.11 10.81
CA PRO A 37 1.34 -8.83 12.03
C PRO A 37 -0.08 -8.58 12.57
N TRP A 38 -0.76 -7.49 12.18
CA TRP A 38 -2.14 -7.25 12.59
C TRP A 38 -3.10 -8.30 12.05
N TYR A 39 -2.81 -8.85 10.87
CA TYR A 39 -3.65 -9.83 10.19
C TYR A 39 -3.29 -11.27 10.60
N ASP A 40 -2.02 -11.51 10.91
CA ASP A 40 -1.51 -12.86 11.14
C ASP A 40 -1.75 -13.40 12.55
N LEU A 41 -2.42 -12.65 13.44
CA LEU A 41 -2.70 -13.06 14.82
C LEU A 41 -3.42 -14.41 14.94
N SER A 42 -4.24 -14.75 13.94
CA SER A 42 -4.99 -16.01 13.87
C SER A 42 -4.60 -16.87 12.66
N ASP A 43 -3.60 -16.45 11.89
CA ASP A 43 -3.13 -17.16 10.72
C ASP A 43 -1.81 -17.86 11.01
N LEU A 44 -1.86 -19.19 11.15
CA LEU A 44 -0.68 -20.01 11.39
C LEU A 44 0.32 -19.98 10.23
N GLN A 45 -0.11 -19.60 9.02
CA GLN A 45 0.76 -19.48 7.85
C GLN A 45 1.39 -18.09 7.74
N CYS A 46 0.95 -17.13 8.56
CA CYS A 46 1.35 -15.73 8.49
C CYS A 46 1.30 -15.18 7.05
N SER A 47 0.18 -15.40 6.36
CA SER A 47 0.05 -15.13 4.93
C SER A 47 0.31 -13.66 4.60
N PHE A 48 -0.06 -12.73 5.49
CA PHE A 48 0.18 -11.29 5.29
C PHE A 48 1.64 -10.90 5.51
N SER A 49 2.38 -11.59 6.37
CA SER A 49 3.82 -11.33 6.58
C SER A 49 4.72 -12.10 5.61
N VAL A 50 4.21 -13.16 4.98
CA VAL A 50 5.00 -14.07 4.12
C VAL A 50 4.56 -13.97 2.66
N GLU A 51 3.33 -14.39 2.35
CA GLU A 51 2.87 -14.53 0.97
C GLU A 51 2.59 -13.16 0.32
N VAL A 52 1.92 -12.26 1.03
CA VAL A 52 1.55 -10.95 0.49
C VAL A 52 2.78 -10.13 0.06
N PRO A 53 3.85 -9.97 0.86
CA PRO A 53 5.06 -9.27 0.42
C PRO A 53 5.73 -9.94 -0.77
N MET A 54 5.73 -11.28 -0.85
CA MET A 54 6.32 -11.98 -1.99
C MET A 54 5.55 -11.70 -3.28
N LEU A 55 4.23 -11.80 -3.25
CA LEU A 55 3.37 -11.51 -4.39
C LEU A 55 3.44 -10.03 -4.79
N ALA A 56 3.48 -9.11 -3.82
CA ALA A 56 3.58 -7.68 -4.07
C ALA A 56 4.85 -7.24 -4.81
N LEU A 57 5.88 -8.09 -4.91
CA LEU A 57 7.05 -7.80 -5.73
C LEU A 57 6.75 -7.90 -7.24
N ASP A 58 5.75 -8.68 -7.62
CA ASP A 58 5.43 -8.94 -9.02
C ASP A 58 3.99 -8.51 -9.38
N GLU A 59 3.12 -8.31 -8.40
CA GLU A 59 1.71 -7.92 -8.56
C GLU A 59 1.48 -6.45 -8.14
N PRO A 60 1.29 -5.52 -9.10
CA PRO A 60 1.12 -4.09 -8.80
C PRO A 60 -0.07 -3.80 -7.88
N LEU A 61 -1.16 -4.58 -8.00
CA LEU A 61 -2.36 -4.41 -7.20
C LEU A 61 -2.05 -4.52 -5.69
N LEU A 62 -1.33 -5.57 -5.30
CA LEU A 62 -0.90 -5.77 -3.91
C LEU A 62 0.17 -4.76 -3.51
N PHE A 63 1.11 -4.47 -4.40
CA PHE A 63 2.14 -3.48 -4.13
C PHE A 63 1.54 -2.13 -3.75
N TYR A 64 0.57 -1.65 -4.53
CA TYR A 64 -0.06 -0.35 -4.31
C TYR A 64 -0.81 -0.32 -2.98
N ALA A 65 -1.56 -1.37 -2.63
CA ALA A 65 -2.22 -1.46 -1.33
C ALA A 65 -1.23 -1.51 -0.15
N VAL A 66 -0.14 -2.26 -0.28
CA VAL A 66 0.92 -2.37 0.73
C VAL A 66 1.58 -1.02 1.00
N ILE A 67 1.97 -0.30 -0.07
CA ILE A 67 2.58 1.03 0.05
C ILE A 67 1.58 2.04 0.61
N ALA A 68 0.35 2.06 0.11
CA ALA A 68 -0.69 2.98 0.56
C ALA A 68 -0.94 2.84 2.07
N LEU A 69 -1.21 1.62 2.54
CA LEU A 69 -1.49 1.35 3.95
C LEU A 69 -0.30 1.72 4.84
N SER A 70 0.91 1.34 4.43
CA SER A 70 2.11 1.56 5.25
C SER A 70 2.48 3.03 5.32
N ALA A 71 2.37 3.76 4.21
CA ALA A 71 2.59 5.20 4.18
C ALA A 71 1.53 5.94 5.02
N MET A 72 0.27 5.49 5.01
CA MET A 72 -0.77 6.06 5.88
C MET A 72 -0.46 5.82 7.36
N HIS A 73 -0.08 4.59 7.73
CA HIS A 73 0.33 4.27 9.09
C HIS A 73 1.55 5.11 9.54
N VAL A 74 2.56 5.28 8.68
CA VAL A 74 3.70 6.16 8.95
C VAL A 74 3.27 7.62 9.09
N SER A 75 2.30 8.08 8.31
CA SER A 75 1.79 9.46 8.37
C SER A 75 1.19 9.82 9.72
N GLN A 76 0.61 8.83 10.40
CA GLN A 76 -0.03 9.00 11.70
C GLN A 76 0.92 8.84 12.87
N THR A 77 1.97 8.03 12.70
CA THR A 77 2.86 7.65 13.80
C THR A 77 4.18 8.42 13.81
N THR A 78 4.71 8.78 12.64
CA THR A 78 6.10 9.23 12.52
C THR A 78 6.24 10.51 11.68
N ALA A 79 5.62 10.57 10.50
CA ALA A 79 5.88 11.65 9.55
C ALA A 79 4.66 11.96 8.66
N SER A 80 3.91 13.01 8.99
CA SER A 80 2.68 13.40 8.29
C SER A 80 2.84 13.62 6.78
N SER A 81 4.04 13.96 6.31
CA SER A 81 4.37 14.08 4.88
C SER A 81 4.17 12.79 4.08
N ALA A 82 4.19 11.61 4.74
CA ALA A 82 3.95 10.33 4.08
C ALA A 82 2.52 10.19 3.54
N ARG A 83 1.58 11.03 4.00
CA ARG A 83 0.17 11.00 3.57
C ARG A 83 0.00 11.15 2.06
N THR A 84 0.78 12.02 1.43
CA THR A 84 0.69 12.24 -0.03
C THR A 84 1.06 11.00 -0.84
N ILE A 85 2.06 10.24 -0.39
CA ILE A 85 2.40 8.94 -0.99
C ILE A 85 1.26 7.95 -0.77
N ALA A 86 0.72 7.92 0.45
CA ALA A 86 -0.37 7.02 0.81
C ALA A 86 -1.60 7.21 -0.11
N GLU A 87 -2.03 8.46 -0.29
CA GLU A 87 -3.16 8.83 -1.14
C GLU A 87 -2.90 8.51 -2.63
N THR A 88 -1.68 8.78 -3.11
CA THR A 88 -1.29 8.49 -4.50
C THR A 88 -1.42 7.00 -4.82
N TYR A 89 -0.81 6.15 -4.01
CA TYR A 89 -0.84 4.70 -4.22
C TYR A 89 -2.23 4.10 -3.97
N HIS A 90 -3.00 4.67 -3.04
CA HIS A 90 -4.41 4.31 -2.85
C HIS A 90 -5.23 4.54 -4.14
N THR A 91 -5.13 5.74 -4.73
CA THR A 91 -5.84 6.06 -5.98
C THR A 91 -5.47 5.10 -7.11
N GLN A 92 -4.19 4.75 -7.25
CA GLN A 92 -3.75 3.78 -8.26
C GLN A 92 -4.31 2.39 -8.01
N CYS A 93 -4.30 1.94 -6.75
CA CYS A 93 -4.85 0.65 -6.37
C CYS A 93 -6.34 0.54 -6.71
N ILE A 94 -7.12 1.60 -6.45
CA ILE A 94 -8.53 1.67 -6.82
C ILE A 94 -8.72 1.63 -8.33
N GLY A 95 -7.89 2.35 -9.10
CA GLY A 95 -7.90 2.28 -10.56
C GLY A 95 -7.73 0.84 -11.07
N CYS A 96 -6.73 0.13 -10.56
CA CYS A 96 -6.50 -1.28 -10.92
C CYS A 96 -7.66 -2.21 -10.52
N LEU A 97 -8.35 -1.95 -9.40
CA LEU A 97 -9.53 -2.73 -9.00
C LEU A 97 -10.75 -2.48 -9.90
N ILE A 98 -10.94 -1.24 -10.37
CA ILE A 98 -12.04 -0.88 -11.27
C ILE A 98 -11.87 -1.59 -12.62
N ASP A 99 -10.63 -1.67 -13.10
CA ASP A 99 -10.29 -2.29 -14.39
C ASP A 99 -10.14 -3.82 -14.30
N LEU A 100 -10.33 -4.42 -13.12
CA LEU A 100 -10.14 -5.85 -12.90
C LEU A 100 -11.25 -6.68 -13.55
N ASP A 101 -10.85 -7.64 -14.39
CA ASP A 101 -11.79 -8.57 -15.01
C ASP A 101 -12.26 -9.63 -13.97
N PRO A 102 -13.58 -9.90 -13.84
CA PRO A 102 -14.10 -10.96 -12.97
C PRO A 102 -13.52 -12.36 -13.22
N GLU A 103 -13.00 -12.65 -14.42
CA GLU A 103 -12.38 -13.94 -14.76
C GLU A 103 -10.87 -14.01 -14.46
N ASP A 104 -10.28 -12.90 -13.99
CA ASP A 104 -8.85 -12.74 -13.77
C ASP A 104 -8.29 -13.75 -12.74
N MET A 105 -7.09 -14.25 -13.02
CA MET A 105 -6.34 -15.12 -12.11
C MET A 105 -6.02 -14.44 -10.77
N LEU A 106 -5.97 -13.11 -10.71
CA LEU A 106 -5.77 -12.35 -9.47
C LEU A 106 -6.88 -12.60 -8.45
N ILE A 107 -8.12 -12.77 -8.91
CA ILE A 107 -9.24 -13.14 -8.06
C ILE A 107 -9.05 -14.57 -7.54
N LYS A 108 -8.60 -15.49 -8.41
CA LYS A 108 -8.40 -16.92 -8.08
C LYS A 108 -7.24 -17.15 -7.10
N LYS A 109 -6.22 -16.30 -7.11
CA LYS A 109 -5.08 -16.34 -6.19
C LYS A 109 -5.34 -15.61 -4.86
N GLY A 110 -6.53 -15.04 -4.65
CA GLY A 110 -6.83 -14.27 -3.44
C GLY A 110 -6.14 -12.90 -3.39
N VAL A 111 -5.46 -12.48 -4.46
CA VAL A 111 -4.75 -11.19 -4.55
C VAL A 111 -5.72 -10.03 -4.40
N ALA A 112 -6.88 -10.09 -5.09
CA ALA A 112 -7.91 -9.07 -4.96
C ALA A 112 -8.47 -9.02 -3.52
N LEU A 113 -8.68 -10.18 -2.88
CA LEU A 113 -9.20 -10.25 -1.51
C LEU A 113 -8.22 -9.63 -0.50
N ALA A 114 -6.95 -10.03 -0.56
CA ALA A 114 -5.90 -9.46 0.30
C ALA A 114 -5.78 -7.95 0.08
N THR A 115 -5.79 -7.50 -1.19
CA THR A 115 -5.80 -6.06 -1.54
C THR A 115 -6.98 -5.34 -0.90
N THR A 116 -8.20 -5.87 -1.01
CA THR A 116 -9.39 -5.28 -0.39
C THR A 116 -9.27 -5.21 1.14
N CYS A 117 -8.71 -6.23 1.79
CA CYS A 117 -8.46 -6.20 3.24
C CYS A 117 -7.48 -5.07 3.63
N LEU A 118 -6.40 -4.89 2.87
CA LEU A 118 -5.42 -3.82 3.09
C LEU A 118 -6.02 -2.43 2.87
N LEU A 119 -6.79 -2.25 1.78
CA LEU A 119 -7.46 -0.98 1.50
C LEU A 119 -8.49 -0.63 2.56
N ARG A 120 -9.24 -1.61 3.06
CA ARG A 120 -10.19 -1.36 4.15
C ARG A 120 -9.49 -0.85 5.41
N SER A 121 -8.33 -1.41 5.75
CA SER A 121 -7.53 -0.90 6.87
C SER A 121 -6.95 0.48 6.60
N TYR A 122 -6.56 0.77 5.35
CA TYR A 122 -6.12 2.11 4.95
C TYR A 122 -7.24 3.14 5.18
N GLU A 123 -8.47 2.85 4.74
CA GLU A 123 -9.62 3.74 4.89
C GLU A 123 -9.96 3.98 6.36
N ILE A 124 -9.88 2.94 7.20
CA ILE A 124 -10.09 3.08 8.65
C ILE A 124 -9.06 4.04 9.24
N LEU A 125 -7.77 3.84 8.95
CA LEU A 125 -6.72 4.74 9.42
C LEU A 125 -6.94 6.16 8.88
N ALA A 126 -7.18 6.31 7.58
CA ALA A 126 -7.37 7.61 6.94
C ALA A 126 -8.57 8.38 7.52
N GLY A 127 -9.67 7.67 7.82
CA GLY A 127 -10.90 8.22 8.36
C GLY A 127 -10.81 8.68 9.82
N GLU A 128 -9.88 8.16 10.62
CA GLU A 128 -9.63 8.66 11.99
C GLU A 128 -9.11 10.13 12.03
N LEU A 129 -8.76 10.70 10.87
CA LEU A 129 -8.27 12.08 10.75
C LEU A 129 -9.36 13.10 10.39
N ASP A 130 -10.53 12.67 9.91
CA ASP A 130 -11.60 13.56 9.46
C ASP A 130 -12.51 14.06 10.62
N ASP A 131 -12.42 13.45 11.79
CA ASP A 131 -13.24 13.79 12.97
C ASP A 131 -12.69 14.99 13.79
N TYR A 132 -11.59 15.61 13.33
CA TYR A 132 -11.00 16.80 13.95
C TYR A 132 -11.01 18.01 13.00
N THR A 133 -12.17 18.33 12.43
CA THR A 133 -12.41 19.68 11.93
C THR A 133 -12.91 20.56 13.09
N PRO A 134 -12.15 21.56 13.57
CA PRO A 134 -12.70 22.54 14.49
C PRO A 134 -13.81 23.32 13.76
N LYS A 135 -15.03 23.26 14.30
CA LYS A 135 -16.14 24.15 13.91
C LYS A 135 -15.84 25.60 14.27
#